data_AF-A0A917NFG1-F1
#
_entry.id   AF-A0A917NFG1-F1
#
_cell.length_a   1.000
_cell.length_b   1.000
_cell.length_c   1.000
_cell.angle_alpha   90.00
_cell.angle_beta   90.00
_cell.angle_gamma   90.00
#
_symmetry.space_group_name_H-M   'P 1'
#
loop_
_entity.id
_entity.type
_entity.pdbx_description
1 polymer ?
#
loop_
_entity_poly.entity_id
_entity_poly.type
_entity_poly.pdbx_seq_one_letter_code
_entity_poly.pdbx_strand_id
1 'polypeptide(L)'
;MEYTDPVKHRLRRIEGQVRGVLHMMEQGKSCQEVVTQLSAIRAAVDRVIMYVVGEHMEQCIREEMAGGGSADKVIQQAIELLMKSR
;
A
#
# COMPACT_ATOMS: atom_id res chain seq x y z
N MET A 1 -15.43 -2.92 4.69
CA MET A 1 -14.32 -3.57 3.99
C MET A 1 -13.62 -4.50 4.96
N GLU A 2 -13.61 -5.80 4.69
CA GLU A 2 -12.70 -6.72 5.37
C GLU A 2 -11.38 -6.78 4.60
N TYR A 3 -10.25 -6.68 5.30
CA TYR A 3 -8.94 -6.75 4.65
C TYR A 3 -8.55 -8.20 4.34
N THR A 4 -8.19 -8.44 3.08
CA THR A 4 -7.84 -9.77 2.57
C THR A 4 -6.55 -10.30 3.21
N ASP A 5 -6.40 -11.62 3.30
CA ASP A 5 -5.16 -12.24 3.79
C ASP A 5 -3.91 -11.82 2.99
N PRO A 6 -3.96 -11.67 1.64
CA PRO A 6 -2.86 -11.12 0.86
C PRO A 6 -2.33 -9.77 1.36
N VAL A 7 -3.18 -8.81 1.72
CA VAL A 7 -2.71 -7.50 2.20
C VAL A 7 -2.06 -7.61 3.57
N LYS A 8 -2.65 -8.42 4.47
CA LYS A 8 -2.07 -8.71 5.80
C LYS A 8 -0.72 -9.41 5.68
N HIS A 9 -0.55 -10.32 4.73
CA HIS A 9 0.72 -11.01 4.47
C HIS A 9 1.81 -10.05 3.97
N ARG A 10 1.45 -9.08 3.12
CA ARG A 10 2.39 -8.05 2.66
C ARG A 10 2.84 -7.15 3.80
N LEU A 11 1.93 -6.74 4.69
CA LEU A 11 2.27 -5.96 5.88
C LEU A 11 3.19 -6.72 6.84
N ARG A 12 2.93 -8.01 7.11
CA ARG A 12 3.83 -8.86 7.93
C ARG A 12 5.23 -8.96 7.34
N ARG A 13 5.36 -9.00 6.02
CA ARG A 13 6.68 -8.97 5.36
C ARG A 13 7.39 -7.63 5.58
N ILE A 14 6.67 -6.52 5.45
CA ILE A 14 7.20 -5.17 5.71
C ILE A 14 7.65 -5.04 7.16
N GLU A 15 6.86 -5.53 8.11
CA GLU A 15 7.22 -5.59 9.54
C GLU A 15 8.55 -6.35 9.76
N GLY A 16 8.75 -7.48 9.09
CA GLY A 16 10.02 -8.21 9.08
C GLY A 16 11.18 -7.38 8.53
N GLN A 17 10.96 -6.63 7.44
CA GLN A 17 11.99 -5.76 6.87
C GLN A 17 12.37 -4.62 7.81
N VAL A 18 11.39 -3.98 8.47
CA VAL A 18 11.64 -2.92 9.47
C VAL A 18 12.47 -3.44 10.62
N ARG A 19 12.14 -4.63 11.15
CA ARG A 19 12.97 -5.29 12.18
C ARG A 19 14.38 -5.58 11.70
N GLY A 20 14.54 -6.01 10.44
CA GLY A 20 15.85 -6.20 9.83
C GLY A 20 16.67 -4.91 9.77
N VAL A 21 16.06 -3.78 9.41
CA VAL A 21 16.73 -2.47 9.39
C VAL A 21 17.19 -2.05 10.78
N LEU A 22 16.35 -2.23 11.81
CA LEU A 22 16.74 -1.94 13.19
C LEU A 22 17.98 -2.76 13.59
N HIS A 23 17.99 -4.05 13.27
CA HIS A 23 19.14 -4.91 13.55
C HIS A 23 20.41 -4.48 12.80
N MET A 24 20.28 -4.03 11.54
CA MET A 24 21.41 -3.47 10.79
C MET A 24 22.00 -2.24 11.47
N MET A 25 21.16 -1.38 12.05
CA MET A 25 21.61 -0.21 12.81
C MET A 25 22.35 -0.63 14.08
N GLU A 26 21.83 -1.61 14.83
CA GLU A 26 22.48 -2.16 16.03
C GLU A 26 23.85 -2.78 15.71
N GLN A 27 23.99 -3.40 14.53
CA GLN A 27 25.24 -3.97 14.03
C GLN A 27 26.21 -2.92 13.45
N GLY A 28 25.84 -1.64 13.41
CA GLY A 28 26.69 -0.58 12.86
C GLY A 28 26.89 -0.68 11.34
N LYS A 29 25.91 -1.20 10.59
CA LYS A 29 25.95 -1.22 9.11
C LYS A 29 26.02 0.20 8.54
N SER A 30 26.55 0.31 7.33
CA SER A 30 26.74 1.61 6.69
C SER A 30 25.42 2.32 6.40
N CYS A 31 25.44 3.65 6.40
CA CYS A 31 24.27 4.46 6.04
C CYS A 31 23.71 4.09 4.66
N GLN A 32 24.57 3.75 3.70
CA GLN A 32 24.16 3.35 2.35
C GLN A 32 23.37 2.04 2.36
N GLU A 33 23.81 1.04 3.12
CA GLU A 33 23.09 -0.24 3.26
C GLU A 33 21.72 -0.03 3.93
N VAL A 34 21.67 0.77 5.00
CA VAL A 34 20.42 1.10 5.71
C VAL A 34 19.44 1.85 4.80
N VAL A 35 19.89 2.88 4.08
CA VAL A 35 19.06 3.66 3.14
C VAL A 35 18.53 2.78 2.01
N THR A 36 19.33 1.82 1.54
CA THR A 36 18.89 0.85 0.53
C THR A 36 17.71 0.02 1.03
N GLN A 37 17.77 -0.49 2.26
CA GLN A 37 16.69 -1.28 2.84
C GLN A 37 15.45 -0.44 3.16
N LEU A 38 15.63 0.79 3.68
CA LEU A 38 14.52 1.73 3.89
C LEU A 38 13.81 2.07 2.56
N SER A 39 14.56 2.23 1.48
CA SER A 39 13.99 2.46 0.14
C SER A 39 13.19 1.25 -0.35
N ALA A 40 13.67 0.03 -0.07
CA ALA A 40 12.93 -1.20 -0.38
C ALA A 40 11.62 -1.31 0.44
N ILE A 41 11.65 -0.91 1.71
CA ILE A 41 10.46 -0.84 2.58
C ILE A 41 9.45 0.17 2.01
N ARG A 42 9.89 1.38 1.65
CA ARG A 42 9.04 2.40 1.04
C ARG A 42 8.32 1.85 -0.19
N ALA A 43 9.07 1.26 -1.13
CA ALA A 43 8.48 0.68 -2.34
C ALA A 43 7.50 -0.48 -2.03
N ALA A 44 7.72 -1.23 -0.95
CA ALA A 44 6.80 -2.27 -0.52
C ALA A 44 5.51 -1.70 0.07
N VAL A 45 5.60 -0.63 0.87
CA VAL A 45 4.46 0.10 1.41
C VAL A 45 3.64 0.73 0.29
N ASP A 46 4.27 1.39 -0.68
CA ASP A 46 3.59 2.00 -1.83
C ASP A 46 2.72 0.97 -2.59
N ARG A 47 3.25 -0.24 -2.79
CA ARG A 47 2.49 -1.35 -3.41
C ARG A 47 1.30 -1.80 -2.57
N VAL A 48 1.42 -1.79 -1.25
CA VAL A 48 0.30 -2.13 -0.35
C VAL A 48 -0.77 -1.05 -0.40
N ILE A 49 -0.38 0.23 -0.40
CA ILE A 49 -1.31 1.35 -0.54
C ILE A 49 -2.08 1.24 -1.86
N MET A 50 -1.38 1.04 -2.99
CA MET A 50 -2.03 0.87 -4.29
C MET A 50 -3.03 -0.30 -4.31
N TYR A 51 -2.68 -1.42 -3.67
CA TYR A 51 -3.59 -2.57 -3.57
C TYR A 51 -4.85 -2.22 -2.76
N VAL A 52 -4.71 -1.60 -1.59
CA VAL A 52 -5.85 -1.20 -0.75
C VAL A 52 -6.76 -0.20 -1.46
N VAL A 53 -6.16 0.79 -2.13
CA VAL A 53 -6.92 1.78 -2.92
C VAL A 53 -7.64 1.08 -4.07
N GLY A 54 -6.97 0.19 -4.81
CA GLY A 54 -7.58 -0.55 -5.91
C GLY A 54 -8.77 -1.41 -5.49
N GLU A 55 -8.66 -2.15 -4.38
CA GLU A 55 -9.76 -2.96 -3.84
C GLU A 55 -10.94 -2.08 -3.39
N HIS A 56 -10.66 -0.93 -2.76
CA HIS A 56 -11.70 0.03 -2.38
C HIS A 56 -12.44 0.58 -3.60
N MET A 57 -11.69 0.96 -4.63
CA MET A 57 -12.24 1.47 -5.88
C MET A 57 -13.13 0.43 -6.56
N GLU A 58 -12.66 -0.81 -6.65
CA GLU A 58 -13.43 -1.91 -7.25
C GLU A 58 -14.78 -2.09 -6.53
N GLN A 59 -14.76 -2.09 -5.19
CA GLN A 59 -15.96 -2.19 -4.37
C GLN A 59 -16.92 -1.02 -4.65
N CYS A 60 -16.44 0.22 -4.61
CA CYS A 60 -17.26 1.40 -4.87
C CYS A 60 -17.87 1.40 -6.28
N ILE A 61 -17.12 0.95 -7.30
CA ILE A 61 -17.63 0.84 -8.68
C ILE A 61 -18.75 -0.21 -8.75
N ARG A 62 -18.55 -1.39 -8.14
CA ARG A 62 -19.57 -2.45 -8.12
C ARG A 62 -20.86 -1.99 -7.44
N GLU A 63 -20.73 -1.27 -6.32
CA GLU A 63 -21.88 -0.72 -5.57
C GLU A 63 -22.63 0.35 -6.38
N GLU A 64 -21.92 1.31 -7.00
CA GLU A 64 -22.53 2.37 -7.81
C GLU A 64 -23.22 1.80 -9.07
N MET A 65 -22.58 0.83 -9.75
CA MET A 65 -23.18 0.16 -10.92
C MET A 65 -24.43 -0.64 -10.53
N ALA A 66 -24.43 -1.31 -9.38
CA ALA A 66 -25.61 -2.02 -8.86
C ALA A 66 -26.76 -1.05 -8.52
N GLY A 67 -26.46 0.19 -8.14
CA GLY A 67 -27.42 1.26 -7.88
C GLY A 67 -27.93 2.00 -9.12
N GLY A 68 -27.46 1.65 -10.34
CA GLY A 68 -27.82 2.34 -11.58
C GLY A 68 -27.12 3.68 -11.79
N GLY A 69 -26.02 3.92 -11.08
CA GLY A 69 -25.21 5.15 -11.18
C GLY A 69 -24.22 5.15 -12.35
N SER A 70 -23.40 6.21 -12.42
CA SER A 70 -22.39 6.41 -13.48
C SER A 70 -20.98 6.12 -12.98
N ALA A 71 -20.25 5.30 -13.72
CA ALA A 71 -18.85 4.94 -13.43
C ALA A 71 -17.91 6.16 -13.36
N ASP A 72 -18.21 7.25 -14.06
CA ASP A 72 -17.37 8.44 -14.13
C ASP A 72 -17.14 9.11 -12.77
N LYS A 73 -18.17 9.15 -11.90
CA LYS A 73 -18.02 9.74 -10.55
C LYS A 73 -17.06 8.95 -9.68
N VAL A 74 -17.11 7.63 -9.77
CA VAL A 74 -16.28 6.74 -8.95
C VAL A 74 -14.83 6.75 -9.42
N ILE A 75 -14.62 6.78 -10.75
CA ILE A 75 -13.29 6.94 -11.35
C ILE A 75 -12.62 8.25 -10.91
N GLN A 76 -13.39 9.33 -10.71
CA GLN A 76 -12.81 10.60 -10.26
C GLN A 76 -12.38 10.59 -8.79
N GLN A 77 -13.16 9.96 -7.90
CA GLN A 77 -12.75 9.77 -6.50
C GLN A 77 -11.51 8.89 -6.36
N ALA A 78 -11.42 7.85 -7.20
CA ALA A 78 -10.27 6.99 -7.31
C ALA A 78 -8.97 7.75 -7.64
N ILE A 79 -9.03 8.63 -8.65
CA ILE A 79 -7.89 9.45 -9.06
C ILE A 79 -7.43 10.36 -7.92
N GLU A 80 -8.37 10.98 -7.18
CA GLU A 80 -8.03 11.81 -6.02
C GLU A 80 -7.30 11.05 -4.91
N LEU A 81 -7.75 9.83 -4.57
CA LEU A 81 -7.11 9.01 -3.54
C LEU A 81 -5.69 8.61 -3.95
N LEU A 82 -5.48 8.23 -5.21
CA LEU A 82 -4.15 7.91 -5.73
C LEU A 82 -3.23 9.14 -5.69
N MET A 83 -3.74 10.32 -6.05
CA MET A 83 -2.96 11.56 -5.97
C MET A 83 -2.55 11.95 -4.55
N LYS A 84 -3.40 11.70 -3.54
CA LYS A 84 -3.09 11.98 -2.12
C LYS A 84 -2.07 11.03 -1.50
N SER A 85 -1.84 9.88 -2.12
CA SER A 85 -0.86 8.87 -1.66
C SER A 85 0.59 9.16 -2.09
N ARG A 86 0.82 10.24 -2.84
CA ARG A 86 2.11 10.56 -3.47
C ARG A 86 2.92 11.59 -2.71
#